data_AF-A0A2S4V6T1-F1
#
_entry.id   AF-A0A2S4V6T1-F1
#
_cell.length_a   1.000
_cell.length_b   1.000
_cell.length_c   1.000
_cell.angle_alpha   90.00
_cell.angle_beta   90.00
_cell.angle_gamma   90.00
#
_symmetry.space_group_name_H-M   'P 1'
#
loop_
_entity.id
_entity.type
_entity.pdbx_description
1 polymer ?
#
loop_
_entity_poly.entity_id
_entity_poly.type
_entity_poly.pdbx_seq_one_letter_code
_entity_poly.pdbx_strand_id
1 'polypeptide(L)'
;MSDSGDTNMDANPPMETSASEPLRLVEALRSLSWECWGMLRLEDNISAHSLGLVLSTEEIETQKALLAQVQTQLLPSLDTQLADLLESLDLSASATHPNPDFHDALGITSGIHSTFQTLRSCMTFLAPPHIYDYIVPLNDDEDRGAVKTFRNQSILVDFWDVTTRLRQLLQEYDQLIHLEYHLGGNQGQDFEDNDEADEETALLKHRSEIIRLTANVRGGIKDLIRWSYCSDFQKKSECTSNEIKLHQDHLKLMRSIIPLIKLLRLFFNKITGTPRSKPEFILGNVNSKEYFILETTGQQLEDSIRQLMSFCAALPEAGREIHKKTDQIEKEIRNLGEGISRILISVSFLILPLRSGPEQPSSGSSIFKTNFQELKYALFEAQGELRDALFAYSWSYARVFLPNNP
;
A
#
# COMPACT_ATOMS: atom_id res chain seq x y z
N MET A 1 10.26 -26.18 -74.48
CA MET A 1 10.79 -27.03 -73.39
C MET A 1 10.97 -26.09 -72.22
N SER A 2 10.03 -26.20 -71.30
CA SER A 2 9.71 -25.23 -70.27
C SER A 2 10.59 -25.46 -69.05
N ASP A 3 11.17 -24.39 -68.54
CA ASP A 3 11.88 -24.31 -67.27
C ASP A 3 10.93 -23.60 -66.29
N SER A 4 10.47 -24.34 -65.28
CA SER A 4 9.58 -23.85 -64.23
C SER A 4 10.22 -24.17 -62.88
N GLY A 5 10.93 -23.19 -62.34
CA GLY A 5 11.33 -23.18 -60.94
C GLY A 5 10.14 -22.77 -60.09
N ASP A 6 9.60 -23.72 -59.34
CA ASP A 6 8.59 -23.47 -58.31
C ASP A 6 9.29 -22.96 -57.03
N THR A 7 8.95 -21.72 -56.69
CA THR A 7 9.22 -21.02 -55.45
C THR A 7 8.67 -21.78 -54.25
N ASN A 8 9.58 -22.05 -53.31
CA ASN A 8 9.31 -22.70 -52.04
C ASN A 8 8.44 -21.81 -51.14
N MET A 9 7.50 -22.44 -50.45
CA MET A 9 6.52 -21.84 -49.55
C MET A 9 7.21 -21.11 -48.38
N ASP A 10 6.96 -19.80 -48.25
CA ASP A 10 7.13 -19.08 -46.98
C ASP A 10 6.01 -19.51 -46.04
N ALA A 11 6.29 -20.52 -45.22
CA ALA A 11 5.55 -20.78 -44.01
C ALA A 11 6.02 -19.75 -42.95
N ASN A 12 5.23 -18.70 -42.76
CA ASN A 12 5.34 -17.83 -41.59
C ASN A 12 5.31 -18.69 -40.31
N PRO A 13 6.31 -18.60 -39.42
CA PRO A 13 6.20 -19.24 -38.12
C PRO A 13 5.12 -18.52 -37.28
N PRO A 14 4.41 -19.24 -36.41
CA PRO A 14 3.34 -18.68 -35.60
C PRO A 14 3.92 -17.65 -34.62
N MET A 15 3.31 -16.47 -34.63
CA MET A 15 3.57 -15.37 -33.72
C MET A 15 3.08 -15.76 -32.32
N GLU A 16 3.90 -16.50 -31.56
CA GLU A 16 3.80 -16.54 -30.11
C GLU A 16 4.17 -15.16 -29.58
N THR A 17 3.19 -14.44 -29.05
CA THR A 17 3.38 -13.15 -28.40
C THR A 17 4.20 -13.33 -27.12
N SER A 18 5.54 -13.30 -27.23
CA SER A 18 6.42 -13.17 -26.07
C SER A 18 6.29 -11.75 -25.51
N ALA A 19 5.58 -11.59 -24.39
CA ALA A 19 5.66 -10.37 -23.60
C ALA A 19 7.14 -10.04 -23.29
N SER A 20 7.54 -8.76 -23.41
CA SER A 20 8.90 -8.33 -23.07
C SER A 20 9.23 -8.72 -21.61
N GLU A 21 10.47 -9.11 -21.33
CA GLU A 21 10.88 -9.54 -19.98
C GLU A 21 10.54 -8.51 -18.87
N PRO A 22 10.66 -7.18 -19.08
CA PRO A 22 10.21 -6.18 -18.12
C PRO A 22 8.71 -6.26 -17.82
N LEU A 23 7.87 -6.51 -18.84
CA LEU A 23 6.42 -6.63 -18.67
C LEU A 23 6.07 -7.87 -17.84
N ARG A 24 6.76 -9.00 -18.08
CA ARG A 24 6.59 -10.23 -17.30
C ARG A 24 6.99 -10.05 -15.83
N LEU A 25 8.07 -9.30 -15.58
CA LEU A 25 8.49 -8.97 -14.22
C LEU A 25 7.44 -8.10 -13.52
N VAL A 26 6.93 -7.07 -14.20
CA VAL A 26 5.83 -6.22 -13.69
C VAL A 26 4.58 -7.05 -13.32
N GLU A 27 4.18 -7.99 -14.18
CA GLU A 27 3.05 -8.88 -13.90
C GLU A 27 3.31 -9.76 -12.67
N ALA A 28 4.52 -10.30 -12.52
CA ALA A 28 4.91 -11.09 -11.36
C ALA A 28 4.91 -10.28 -10.06
N LEU A 29 5.48 -9.06 -10.08
CA LEU A 29 5.50 -8.14 -8.95
C LEU A 29 4.09 -7.73 -8.51
N ARG A 30 3.20 -7.42 -9.48
CA ARG A 30 1.79 -7.11 -9.21
C ARG A 30 1.08 -8.29 -8.59
N SER A 31 1.24 -9.50 -9.15
CA SER A 31 0.63 -10.72 -8.62
C SER A 31 1.03 -10.94 -7.15
N LEU A 32 2.33 -10.85 -6.84
CA LEU A 32 2.82 -10.98 -5.47
C LEU A 32 2.32 -9.85 -4.55
N SER A 33 2.23 -8.62 -5.04
CA SER A 33 1.67 -7.48 -4.29
C SER A 33 0.19 -7.73 -3.93
N TRP A 34 -0.58 -8.29 -4.85
CA TRP A 34 -1.98 -8.70 -4.60
C TRP A 34 -2.07 -9.80 -3.56
N GLU A 35 -1.18 -10.79 -3.56
CA GLU A 35 -1.16 -11.84 -2.55
C GLU A 35 -0.79 -11.31 -1.15
N CYS A 36 0.19 -10.42 -1.07
CA CYS A 36 0.54 -9.73 0.17
C CYS A 36 -0.67 -8.97 0.74
N TRP A 37 -1.48 -8.36 -0.14
CA TRP A 37 -2.72 -7.70 0.26
C TRP A 37 -3.81 -8.70 0.70
N GLY A 38 -3.96 -9.83 0.00
CA GLY A 38 -4.94 -10.86 0.33
C GLY A 38 -4.73 -11.51 1.70
N MET A 39 -3.48 -11.51 2.21
CA MET A 39 -3.20 -11.98 3.57
C MET A 39 -3.76 -11.05 4.67
N LEU A 40 -3.87 -9.75 4.41
CA LEU A 40 -4.43 -8.77 5.35
C LEU A 40 -5.96 -8.94 5.55
N ARG A 41 -6.60 -9.80 4.74
CA ARG A 41 -8.05 -10.11 4.78
C ARG A 41 -8.36 -11.52 5.28
N LEU A 42 -7.51 -12.13 6.10
CA LEU A 42 -7.72 -13.47 6.65
C LEU A 42 -9.00 -13.63 7.53
N GLU A 43 -9.88 -12.65 7.56
CA GLU A 43 -11.19 -12.68 8.23
C GLU A 43 -12.23 -13.56 7.49
N ASP A 44 -12.07 -13.84 6.19
CA ASP A 44 -13.21 -14.31 5.38
C ASP A 44 -13.38 -15.84 5.24
N ASN A 45 -12.50 -16.72 5.74
CA ASN A 45 -12.61 -18.13 5.31
C ASN A 45 -12.04 -19.26 6.19
N ILE A 46 -12.24 -19.23 7.51
CA ILE A 46 -12.20 -20.49 8.28
C ILE A 46 -13.44 -20.57 9.17
N SER A 47 -14.25 -21.60 8.92
CA SER A 47 -15.40 -21.91 9.76
C SER A 47 -14.97 -22.11 11.20
N ALA A 48 -15.75 -21.60 12.15
CA ALA A 48 -15.59 -21.73 13.60
C ALA A 48 -15.62 -23.18 14.17
N HIS A 49 -15.29 -24.19 13.35
CA HIS A 49 -15.32 -25.62 13.68
C HIS A 49 -13.98 -26.19 14.16
N SER A 50 -12.90 -25.41 14.18
CA SER A 50 -11.58 -25.84 14.65
C SER A 50 -11.10 -25.07 15.89
N LEU A 51 -12.02 -24.68 16.78
CA LEU A 51 -11.70 -24.27 18.16
C LEU A 51 -11.29 -25.51 18.98
N GLY A 52 -10.18 -26.13 18.58
CA GLY A 52 -9.49 -27.19 19.31
C GLY A 52 -8.87 -26.58 20.56
N LEU A 53 -9.68 -26.51 21.61
CA LEU A 53 -9.32 -25.92 22.90
C LEU A 53 -8.22 -26.69 23.66
N VAL A 54 -7.78 -27.83 23.14
CA VAL A 54 -6.64 -28.60 23.63
C VAL A 54 -5.87 -29.09 22.40
N LEU A 55 -4.69 -28.51 22.15
CA LEU A 55 -3.77 -29.07 21.16
C LEU A 55 -3.18 -30.36 21.73
N SER A 56 -3.13 -31.40 20.91
CA SER A 56 -2.38 -32.61 21.20
C SER A 56 -0.88 -32.31 21.26
N THR A 57 -0.12 -33.18 21.93
CA THR A 57 1.35 -33.07 21.96
C THR A 57 1.95 -33.09 20.55
N GLU A 58 1.36 -33.86 19.62
CA GLU A 58 1.78 -33.92 18.22
C GLU A 58 1.59 -32.58 17.49
N GLU A 59 0.45 -31.91 17.72
CA GLU A 59 0.19 -30.58 17.16
C GLU A 59 1.15 -29.52 17.72
N ILE A 60 1.47 -29.59 19.03
CA ILE A 60 2.44 -28.69 19.67
C ILE A 60 3.84 -28.89 19.08
N GLU A 61 4.30 -30.13 18.90
CA GLU A 61 5.60 -30.40 18.29
C GLU A 61 5.62 -30.00 16.81
N THR A 62 4.51 -30.19 16.09
CA THR A 62 4.36 -29.69 14.70
C THR A 62 4.48 -28.16 14.64
N GLN A 63 3.81 -27.44 15.54
CA GLN A 63 3.94 -25.97 15.62
C GLN A 63 5.38 -25.55 15.94
N LYS A 64 6.08 -26.24 16.84
CA LYS A 64 7.49 -25.94 17.16
C LYS A 64 8.39 -26.17 15.95
N ALA A 65 8.18 -27.25 15.20
CA ALA A 65 8.93 -27.53 13.98
C ALA A 65 8.69 -26.46 12.91
N LEU A 66 7.44 -26.04 12.70
CA LEU A 66 7.09 -24.95 11.79
C LEU A 66 7.72 -23.62 12.23
N LEU A 67 7.67 -23.29 13.52
CA LEU A 67 8.31 -22.09 14.05
C LEU A 67 9.83 -22.13 13.80
N ALA A 68 10.48 -23.27 14.03
CA ALA A 68 11.90 -23.43 13.74
C ALA A 68 12.20 -23.27 12.23
N GLN A 69 11.34 -23.78 11.35
CA GLN A 69 11.47 -23.61 9.90
C GLN A 69 11.34 -22.13 9.48
N VAL A 70 10.34 -21.43 10.04
CA VAL A 70 10.16 -19.98 9.82
C VAL A 70 11.41 -19.21 10.22
N GLN A 71 11.97 -19.51 11.39
CA GLN A 71 13.12 -18.83 11.96
C GLN A 71 14.43 -19.07 11.20
N THR A 72 14.68 -20.32 10.81
CA THR A 72 16.01 -20.76 10.35
C THR A 72 16.14 -20.86 8.85
N GLN A 73 15.02 -20.94 8.12
CA GLN A 73 15.02 -21.17 6.67
C GLN A 73 14.24 -20.09 5.93
N LEU A 74 12.96 -19.93 6.24
CA LEU A 74 12.06 -19.12 5.41
C LEU A 74 12.32 -17.61 5.53
N LEU A 75 12.43 -17.09 6.76
CA LEU A 75 12.72 -15.66 6.96
C LEU A 75 14.13 -15.27 6.46
N PRO A 76 15.20 -16.04 6.74
CA PRO A 76 16.52 -15.78 6.15
C PRO A 76 16.54 -15.87 4.61
N SER A 77 15.80 -16.82 4.02
CA SER A 77 15.66 -16.93 2.56
C SER A 77 15.02 -15.68 1.98
N LEU A 78 13.93 -15.21 2.58
CA LEU A 78 13.26 -13.98 2.14
C LEU A 78 14.18 -12.75 2.25
N ASP A 79 14.96 -12.61 3.34
CA ASP A 79 15.94 -11.52 3.48
C ASP A 79 16.99 -11.53 2.36
N THR A 80 17.46 -12.73 2.00
CA THR A 80 18.47 -12.92 0.95
C THR A 80 17.89 -12.60 -0.42
N GLN A 81 16.72 -13.16 -0.75
CA GLN A 81 16.05 -12.91 -2.02
C GLN A 81 15.71 -11.42 -2.26
N LEU A 82 15.40 -10.66 -1.20
CA LEU A 82 15.18 -9.22 -1.32
C LEU A 82 16.48 -8.44 -1.59
N ALA A 83 17.61 -8.92 -1.07
CA ALA A 83 18.91 -8.35 -1.39
C ALA A 83 19.28 -8.66 -2.85
N ASP A 84 19.09 -9.92 -3.25
CA ASP A 84 19.39 -10.39 -4.61
C ASP A 84 18.54 -9.66 -5.65
N LEU A 85 17.24 -9.40 -5.36
CA LEU A 85 16.37 -8.65 -6.29
C LEU A 85 16.85 -7.20 -6.48
N LEU A 86 17.32 -6.55 -5.41
CA LEU A 86 17.87 -5.21 -5.48
C LEU A 86 19.16 -5.16 -6.31
N GLU A 87 19.99 -6.20 -6.17
CA GLU A 87 21.25 -6.35 -6.92
C GLU A 87 21.01 -6.70 -8.40
N SER A 88 20.09 -7.62 -8.67
CA SER A 88 19.73 -8.08 -10.02
C SER A 88 19.18 -6.95 -10.91
N LEU A 89 18.44 -6.00 -10.31
CA LEU A 89 17.96 -4.81 -11.00
C LEU A 89 18.95 -3.64 -11.02
N ASP A 90 20.16 -3.83 -10.47
CA ASP A 90 21.23 -2.84 -10.38
C ASP A 90 20.78 -1.51 -9.74
N LEU A 91 19.95 -1.60 -8.69
CA LEU A 91 19.40 -0.44 -7.99
C LEU A 91 20.18 -0.09 -6.72
N SER A 92 21.43 -0.53 -6.63
CA SER A 92 22.31 -0.20 -5.50
C SER A 92 22.66 1.29 -5.49
N ALA A 93 22.99 1.84 -4.31
CA ALA A 93 23.20 3.29 -4.11
C ALA A 93 24.32 3.95 -4.95
N SER A 94 25.04 3.18 -5.78
CA SER A 94 26.14 3.63 -6.65
C SER A 94 25.81 3.60 -8.15
N ALA A 95 24.66 3.07 -8.57
CA ALA A 95 24.34 2.90 -10.00
C ALA A 95 23.76 4.19 -10.60
N THR A 96 24.53 4.87 -11.45
CA THR A 96 24.08 6.05 -12.20
C THR A 96 23.20 5.67 -13.41
N HIS A 97 23.45 4.49 -13.99
CA HIS A 97 22.69 3.90 -15.09
C HIS A 97 22.48 2.40 -14.80
N PRO A 98 21.31 1.99 -14.28
CA PRO A 98 21.05 0.60 -13.96
C PRO A 98 21.15 -0.28 -15.21
N ASN A 99 21.76 -1.45 -15.07
CA ASN A 99 21.76 -2.48 -16.09
C ASN A 99 21.06 -3.75 -15.57
N PRO A 100 19.73 -3.78 -15.53
CA PRO A 100 18.96 -4.85 -14.89
C PRO A 100 19.04 -6.18 -15.64
N ASP A 101 19.18 -7.26 -14.89
CA ASP A 101 18.97 -8.63 -15.36
C ASP A 101 17.52 -9.05 -15.10
N PHE A 102 16.63 -8.83 -16.07
CA PHE A 102 15.21 -9.18 -15.93
C PHE A 102 14.96 -10.67 -15.81
N HIS A 103 15.84 -11.49 -16.37
CA HIS A 103 15.70 -12.94 -16.31
C HIS A 103 15.94 -13.45 -14.89
N ASP A 104 17.04 -13.00 -14.28
CA ASP A 104 17.37 -13.30 -12.90
C ASP A 104 16.35 -12.68 -11.92
N ALA A 105 15.99 -11.41 -12.11
CA ALA A 105 14.97 -10.74 -11.29
C ALA A 105 13.61 -11.45 -11.31
N LEU A 106 13.20 -12.02 -12.45
CA LEU A 106 11.98 -12.81 -12.57
C LEU A 106 12.09 -14.14 -11.79
N GLY A 107 13.25 -14.79 -11.87
CA GLY A 107 13.57 -15.99 -11.10
C GLY A 107 13.51 -15.73 -9.59
N ILE A 108 14.13 -14.65 -9.14
CA ILE A 108 14.13 -14.21 -7.73
C ILE A 108 12.71 -13.86 -7.27
N THR A 109 11.93 -13.10 -8.06
CA THR A 109 10.55 -12.74 -7.73
C THR A 109 9.66 -13.98 -7.57
N SER A 110 9.86 -15.01 -8.40
CA SER A 110 9.18 -16.30 -8.28
C SER A 110 9.60 -17.06 -7.00
N GLY A 111 10.89 -16.98 -6.64
CA GLY A 111 11.43 -17.48 -5.37
C GLY A 111 10.82 -16.78 -4.14
N ILE A 112 10.68 -15.46 -4.18
CA ILE A 112 10.02 -14.67 -3.12
C ILE A 112 8.57 -15.12 -2.98
N HIS A 113 7.85 -15.27 -4.10
CA HIS A 113 6.45 -15.70 -4.09
C HIS A 113 6.25 -17.06 -3.42
N SER A 114 7.02 -18.09 -3.82
CA SER A 114 6.96 -19.42 -3.21
C SER A 114 7.32 -19.41 -1.72
N THR A 115 8.34 -18.65 -1.33
CA THR A 115 8.75 -18.48 0.08
C THR A 115 7.65 -17.81 0.88
N PHE A 116 7.02 -16.76 0.33
CA PHE A 116 5.92 -16.03 0.96
C PHE A 116 4.67 -16.90 1.13
N GLN A 117 4.29 -17.70 0.13
CA GLN A 117 3.16 -18.64 0.23
C GLN A 117 3.39 -19.69 1.32
N THR A 118 4.63 -20.18 1.44
CA THR A 118 5.01 -21.12 2.51
C THR A 118 4.93 -20.45 3.88
N LEU A 119 5.50 -19.25 4.02
CA LEU A 119 5.42 -18.45 5.26
C LEU A 119 3.96 -18.21 5.66
N ARG A 120 3.12 -17.76 4.73
CA ARG A 120 1.68 -17.55 4.96
C ARG A 120 0.99 -18.81 5.48
N SER A 121 1.30 -19.96 4.90
CA SER A 121 0.74 -21.25 5.31
C SER A 121 1.18 -21.64 6.73
N CYS A 122 2.48 -21.49 7.03
CA CYS A 122 3.00 -21.69 8.39
C CYS A 122 2.32 -20.76 9.40
N MET A 123 2.17 -19.48 9.07
CA MET A 123 1.56 -18.47 9.96
C MET A 123 0.09 -18.75 10.22
N THR A 124 -0.67 -19.20 9.22
CA THR A 124 -2.08 -19.60 9.39
C THR A 124 -2.21 -20.79 10.35
N PHE A 125 -1.25 -21.71 10.34
CA PHE A 125 -1.22 -22.85 11.25
C PHE A 125 -0.73 -22.49 12.67
N LEU A 126 0.27 -21.60 12.78
CA LEU A 126 0.81 -21.14 14.05
C LEU A 126 -0.21 -20.30 14.83
N ALA A 127 -0.94 -19.42 14.14
CA ALA A 127 -1.91 -18.51 14.72
C ALA A 127 -3.15 -18.37 13.80
N PRO A 128 -4.16 -19.24 13.98
CA PRO A 128 -5.40 -19.16 13.21
C PRO A 128 -6.13 -17.81 13.45
N PRO A 129 -6.65 -17.15 12.41
CA PRO A 129 -7.30 -15.83 12.49
C PRO A 129 -8.51 -15.74 13.44
N HIS A 130 -9.18 -16.84 13.77
CA HIS A 130 -10.44 -16.79 14.55
C HIS A 130 -10.26 -16.61 16.06
N ILE A 131 -9.03 -16.50 16.55
CA ILE A 131 -8.76 -16.22 17.98
C ILE A 131 -9.06 -14.75 18.32
N TYR A 132 -9.21 -13.86 17.33
CA TYR A 132 -9.54 -12.44 17.56
C TYR A 132 -10.98 -12.21 18.08
N ASP A 133 -11.95 -13.05 17.70
CA ASP A 133 -13.36 -12.88 18.07
C ASP A 133 -13.78 -13.61 19.35
N TYR A 134 -13.04 -14.65 19.73
CA TYR A 134 -13.32 -15.47 20.91
C TYR A 134 -12.04 -15.61 21.73
N ILE A 135 -11.80 -14.64 22.62
CA ILE A 135 -10.85 -14.79 23.71
C ILE A 135 -11.44 -15.83 24.67
N VAL A 136 -11.18 -17.09 24.36
CA VAL A 136 -11.33 -18.19 25.31
C VAL A 136 -10.28 -17.94 26.39
N PRO A 137 -10.61 -18.10 27.69
CA PRO A 137 -9.66 -17.91 28.77
C PRO A 137 -8.33 -18.65 28.47
N LEU A 138 -7.24 -17.89 28.31
CA LEU A 138 -5.89 -18.35 27.96
C LEU A 138 -5.18 -19.10 29.11
N ASN A 139 -5.93 -19.80 29.96
CA ASN A 139 -5.39 -20.38 31.19
C ASN A 139 -4.73 -21.77 31.01
N ASP A 140 -4.81 -22.39 29.82
CA ASP A 140 -4.34 -23.77 29.58
C ASP A 140 -3.26 -23.88 28.46
N ASP A 141 -2.25 -22.99 28.44
CA ASP A 141 -1.11 -23.10 27.52
C ASP A 141 0.30 -23.04 28.15
N GLU A 142 0.37 -23.18 29.48
CA GLU A 142 1.63 -23.10 30.24
C GLU A 142 2.72 -24.05 29.70
N ASP A 143 2.32 -25.23 29.25
CA ASP A 143 3.17 -26.32 28.75
C ASP A 143 3.60 -26.18 27.28
N ARG A 144 3.04 -25.21 26.53
CA ARG A 144 3.31 -25.02 25.09
C ARG A 144 4.66 -24.35 24.80
N GLY A 145 5.31 -23.76 25.81
CA GLY A 145 6.67 -23.23 25.71
C GLY A 145 6.86 -22.15 24.63
N ALA A 146 7.60 -22.45 23.56
CA ALA A 146 7.88 -21.50 22.46
C ALA A 146 6.64 -21.11 21.65
N VAL A 147 5.64 -22.00 21.58
CA VAL A 147 4.44 -21.86 20.74
C VAL A 147 3.19 -21.52 21.56
N LYS A 148 3.38 -20.87 22.72
CA LYS A 148 2.26 -20.28 23.46
C LYS A 148 1.44 -19.36 22.55
N THR A 149 0.15 -19.34 22.77
CA THR A 149 -0.84 -18.69 21.91
C THR A 149 -0.50 -17.21 21.72
N PHE A 150 -0.21 -16.49 22.80
CA PHE A 150 0.18 -15.08 22.73
C PHE A 150 1.51 -14.86 21.96
N ARG A 151 2.43 -15.83 21.97
CA ARG A 151 3.71 -15.75 21.24
C ARG A 151 3.48 -15.90 19.74
N ASN A 152 2.69 -16.89 19.33
CA ASN A 152 2.37 -17.09 17.91
C ASN A 152 1.53 -15.92 17.36
N GLN A 153 0.62 -15.37 18.16
CA GLN A 153 -0.13 -14.15 17.79
C GLN A 153 0.81 -12.95 17.60
N SER A 154 1.76 -12.73 18.51
CA SER A 154 2.75 -11.65 18.37
C SER A 154 3.61 -11.82 17.11
N ILE A 155 4.00 -13.06 16.78
CA ILE A 155 4.77 -13.38 15.56
C ILE A 155 3.93 -13.13 14.30
N LEU A 156 2.65 -13.53 14.31
CA LEU A 156 1.72 -13.27 13.20
C LEU A 156 1.54 -11.78 12.96
N VAL A 157 1.37 -11.00 14.05
CA VAL A 157 1.36 -9.54 13.98
C VAL A 157 2.62 -9.11 13.26
N ASP A 158 3.81 -9.28 13.85
CA ASP A 158 5.10 -8.83 13.28
C ASP A 158 5.31 -9.26 11.81
N PHE A 159 4.85 -10.46 11.42
CA PHE A 159 4.86 -10.92 10.03
C PHE A 159 3.98 -10.10 9.07
N TRP A 160 2.82 -9.62 9.51
CA TRP A 160 1.95 -8.75 8.71
C TRP A 160 2.58 -7.38 8.40
N ASP A 161 3.39 -6.82 9.30
CA ASP A 161 4.12 -5.55 9.04
C ASP A 161 5.21 -5.76 7.99
N VAL A 162 5.97 -6.85 8.10
CA VAL A 162 6.92 -7.25 7.04
C VAL A 162 6.19 -7.40 5.70
N THR A 163 5.04 -8.08 5.69
CA THR A 163 4.21 -8.29 4.49
C THR A 163 3.71 -6.98 3.89
N THR A 164 3.31 -6.01 4.72
CA THR A 164 2.80 -4.72 4.24
C THR A 164 3.90 -3.88 3.64
N ARG A 165 5.06 -3.83 4.28
CA ARG A 165 6.25 -3.13 3.76
C ARG A 165 6.74 -3.80 2.48
N LEU A 166 6.68 -5.14 2.40
CA LEU A 166 7.00 -5.89 1.18
C LEU A 166 6.05 -5.51 0.05
N ARG A 167 4.75 -5.38 0.32
CA ARG A 167 3.77 -4.92 -0.68
C ARG A 167 4.12 -3.53 -1.22
N GLN A 168 4.42 -2.57 -0.34
CA GLN A 168 4.83 -1.21 -0.74
C GLN A 168 6.08 -1.27 -1.62
N LEU A 169 7.09 -2.05 -1.22
CA LEU A 169 8.30 -2.26 -2.00
C LEU A 169 8.01 -2.80 -3.41
N LEU A 170 7.14 -3.82 -3.54
CA LEU A 170 6.75 -4.39 -4.82
C LEU A 170 6.02 -3.39 -5.73
N GLN A 171 5.25 -2.47 -5.14
CA GLN A 171 4.57 -1.40 -5.89
C GLN A 171 5.56 -0.36 -6.43
N GLU A 172 6.59 -0.03 -5.65
CA GLU A 172 7.65 0.87 -6.10
C GLU A 172 8.48 0.25 -7.23
N TYR A 173 8.79 -1.04 -7.16
CA TYR A 173 9.42 -1.76 -8.28
C TYR A 173 8.55 -1.73 -9.55
N ASP A 174 7.24 -1.98 -9.42
CA ASP A 174 6.30 -1.89 -10.55
C ASP A 174 6.30 -0.49 -11.18
N GLN A 175 6.19 0.57 -10.37
CA GLN A 175 6.19 1.95 -10.87
C GLN A 175 7.52 2.33 -11.55
N LEU A 176 8.66 1.95 -10.97
CA LEU A 176 9.96 2.22 -11.56
C LEU A 176 10.10 1.57 -12.94
N ILE A 177 9.81 0.26 -13.05
CA ILE A 177 9.96 -0.47 -14.33
C ILE A 177 8.98 0.08 -15.38
N HIS A 178 7.78 0.46 -14.98
CA HIS A 178 6.81 1.04 -15.90
C HIS A 178 7.25 2.40 -16.46
N LEU A 179 7.87 3.25 -15.63
CA LEU A 179 8.44 4.54 -16.05
C LEU A 179 9.67 4.31 -16.95
N GLU A 180 10.65 3.54 -16.47
CA GLU A 180 11.94 3.35 -17.16
C GLU A 180 11.79 2.68 -18.52
N TYR A 181 10.83 1.77 -18.69
CA TYR A 181 10.61 1.02 -19.94
C TYR A 181 9.38 1.47 -20.73
N HIS A 182 8.75 2.58 -20.34
CA HIS A 182 7.62 3.17 -21.07
C HIS A 182 6.52 2.14 -21.39
N LEU A 183 6.21 1.25 -20.43
CA LEU A 183 5.27 0.14 -20.63
C LEU A 183 3.79 0.58 -20.70
N GLY A 184 3.54 1.90 -20.77
CA GLY A 184 2.23 2.49 -20.96
C GLY A 184 1.79 2.47 -22.42
N GLY A 185 0.82 1.62 -22.74
CA GLY A 185 0.09 1.73 -23.99
C GLY A 185 -0.78 2.99 -24.01
N ASN A 186 -0.30 4.06 -24.63
CA ASN A 186 -1.17 5.02 -25.32
C ASN A 186 -0.63 5.27 -26.71
N GLN A 187 -1.40 4.83 -27.70
CA GLN A 187 -1.25 5.19 -29.09
C GLN A 187 -1.30 6.72 -29.21
N GLY A 188 -0.28 7.29 -29.84
CA GLY A 188 -0.35 8.58 -30.54
C GLY A 188 -0.88 9.76 -29.73
N GLN A 189 -0.02 10.37 -28.92
CA GLN A 189 -0.10 11.81 -28.73
C GLN A 189 1.32 12.35 -28.71
N ASP A 190 1.65 13.12 -29.75
CA ASP A 190 2.84 13.95 -29.83
C ASP A 190 2.82 14.88 -28.61
N PHE A 191 3.60 14.56 -27.57
CA PHE A 191 3.88 15.47 -26.47
C PHE A 191 5.11 16.29 -26.87
N GLU A 192 4.89 17.59 -27.04
CA GLU A 192 5.92 18.61 -27.28
C GLU A 192 6.88 18.68 -26.08
N ASP A 193 8.17 18.40 -26.32
CA ASP A 193 9.42 18.98 -25.77
C ASP A 193 9.48 19.61 -24.35
N ASN A 194 8.66 19.18 -23.39
CA ASN A 194 8.87 19.47 -21.96
C ASN A 194 8.63 18.18 -21.15
N ASP A 195 9.59 17.86 -20.26
CA ASP A 195 9.47 17.03 -19.04
C ASP A 195 10.54 15.92 -18.85
N GLU A 196 11.65 15.92 -19.60
CA GLU A 196 12.75 14.94 -19.40
C GLU A 196 13.41 15.07 -18.00
N ALA A 197 13.50 16.30 -17.48
CA ALA A 197 14.01 16.58 -16.13
C ALA A 197 13.04 16.14 -15.01
N ASP A 198 11.73 16.17 -15.27
CA ASP A 198 10.70 15.77 -14.31
C ASP A 198 10.61 14.23 -14.23
N GLU A 199 10.82 13.54 -15.35
CA GLU A 199 10.91 12.08 -15.41
C GLU A 199 12.18 11.54 -14.73
N GLU A 200 13.35 12.15 -14.99
CA GLU A 200 14.61 11.80 -14.30
C GLU A 200 14.47 11.96 -12.77
N THR A 201 13.82 13.04 -12.34
CA THR A 201 13.52 13.30 -10.91
C THR A 201 12.59 12.23 -10.32
N ALA A 202 11.56 11.80 -11.06
CA ALA A 202 10.65 10.74 -10.63
C ALA A 202 11.35 9.38 -10.51
N LEU A 203 12.20 9.01 -11.48
CA LEU A 203 13.00 7.77 -11.44
C LEU A 203 13.92 7.73 -10.21
N LEU A 204 14.64 8.83 -9.94
CA LEU A 204 15.51 8.94 -8.76
C LEU A 204 14.74 8.81 -7.44
N LYS A 205 13.52 9.36 -7.38
CA LYS A 205 12.64 9.23 -6.22
C LYS A 205 12.25 7.77 -5.97
N HIS A 206 11.79 7.06 -6.99
CA HIS A 206 11.43 5.63 -6.87
C HIS A 206 12.63 4.76 -6.50
N ARG A 207 13.81 4.99 -7.08
CA ARG A 207 15.04 4.27 -6.72
C ARG A 207 15.42 4.47 -5.25
N SER A 208 15.38 5.71 -4.77
CA SER A 208 15.68 6.05 -3.37
C SER A 208 14.68 5.38 -2.42
N GLU A 209 13.41 5.35 -2.81
CA GLU A 209 12.34 4.73 -2.03
C GLU A 209 12.46 3.20 -1.99
N ILE A 210 12.82 2.56 -3.10
CA ILE A 210 13.11 1.12 -3.16
C ILE A 210 14.25 0.76 -2.20
N ILE A 211 15.38 1.48 -2.23
CA ILE A 211 16.50 1.23 -1.31
C ILE A 211 16.04 1.36 0.14
N ARG A 212 15.29 2.41 0.45
CA ARG A 212 14.76 2.67 1.79
C ARG A 212 13.81 1.56 2.26
N LEU A 213 12.87 1.15 1.42
CA LEU A 213 11.88 0.11 1.71
C LEU A 213 12.53 -1.27 1.81
N THR A 214 13.49 -1.61 0.94
CA THR A 214 14.26 -2.87 1.03
C THR A 214 14.99 -2.95 2.37
N ALA A 215 15.71 -1.89 2.77
CA ALA A 215 16.36 -1.86 4.08
C ALA A 215 15.35 -2.00 5.24
N ASN A 216 14.15 -1.42 5.09
CA ASN A 216 13.09 -1.47 6.07
C ASN A 216 12.50 -2.89 6.22
N VAL A 217 12.11 -3.53 5.12
CA VAL A 217 11.58 -4.90 5.10
C VAL A 217 12.58 -5.86 5.69
N ARG A 218 13.85 -5.78 5.26
CA ARG A 218 14.94 -6.61 5.78
C ARG A 218 15.21 -6.40 7.27
N GLY A 219 15.17 -5.15 7.73
CA GLY A 219 15.21 -4.83 9.17
C GLY A 219 14.07 -5.48 9.94
N GLY A 220 12.84 -5.38 9.42
CA GLY A 220 11.67 -6.04 9.99
C GLY A 220 11.78 -7.57 10.04
N ILE A 221 12.35 -8.19 9.02
CA ILE A 221 12.61 -9.65 9.00
C ILE A 221 13.60 -10.03 10.11
N LYS A 222 14.70 -9.28 10.27
CA LYS A 222 15.69 -9.52 11.33
C LYS A 222 15.09 -9.33 12.71
N ASP A 223 14.28 -8.30 12.88
CA ASP A 223 13.53 -8.07 14.11
C ASP A 223 12.57 -9.24 14.38
N LEU A 224 11.79 -9.69 13.39
CA LEU A 224 10.88 -10.83 13.52
C LEU A 224 11.61 -12.12 13.96
N ILE A 225 12.76 -12.43 13.35
CA ILE A 225 13.61 -13.56 13.76
C ILE A 225 14.03 -13.36 15.22
N ARG A 226 14.60 -12.20 15.57
CA ARG A 226 15.05 -11.90 16.93
C ARG A 226 13.90 -12.06 17.94
N TRP A 227 12.74 -11.51 17.63
CA TRP A 227 11.55 -11.49 18.46
C TRP A 227 10.95 -12.86 18.73
N SER A 228 11.04 -13.73 17.74
CA SER A 228 10.60 -15.11 17.87
C SER A 228 11.45 -15.91 18.87
N TYR A 229 12.69 -15.47 19.14
CA TYR A 229 13.59 -16.07 20.14
C TYR A 229 13.50 -15.42 21.54
N CYS A 230 12.89 -14.24 21.67
CA CYS A 230 12.88 -13.50 22.94
C CYS A 230 12.08 -14.22 24.04
N SER A 231 12.60 -14.13 25.28
CA SER A 231 11.91 -14.61 26.48
C SER A 231 10.70 -13.73 26.85
N ASP A 232 9.79 -14.26 27.67
CA ASP A 232 8.57 -13.54 28.09
C ASP A 232 8.88 -12.24 28.85
N PHE A 233 10.01 -12.23 29.58
CA PHE A 233 10.43 -11.05 30.34
C PHE A 233 10.94 -9.92 29.44
N GLN A 234 11.66 -10.26 28.36
CA GLN A 234 12.11 -9.27 27.37
C GLN A 234 10.90 -8.66 26.63
N LYS A 235 9.90 -9.49 26.29
CA LYS A 235 8.65 -9.02 25.66
C LYS A 235 7.89 -8.04 26.57
N LYS A 236 7.88 -8.26 27.89
CA LYS A 236 7.17 -7.39 28.85
C LYS A 236 7.79 -6.00 29.01
N SER A 237 9.12 -5.87 28.94
CA SER A 237 9.80 -4.56 28.96
C SER A 237 9.49 -3.72 27.71
N GLU A 238 9.23 -4.37 26.58
CA GLU A 238 8.98 -3.69 25.32
C GLU A 238 7.49 -3.36 25.11
N CYS A 239 6.59 -4.06 25.81
CA CYS A 239 5.17 -3.72 25.90
C CYS A 239 4.95 -2.27 26.36
N THR A 240 5.72 -1.80 27.34
CA THR A 240 5.68 -0.42 27.82
C THR A 240 6.14 0.58 26.73
N SER A 241 7.09 0.18 25.90
CA SER A 241 7.50 0.98 24.72
C SER A 241 6.43 0.98 23.63
N ASN A 242 5.71 -0.13 23.44
CA ASN A 242 4.65 -0.25 22.46
C ASN A 242 3.42 0.57 22.83
N GLU A 243 3.07 0.69 24.13
CA GLU A 243 2.00 1.57 24.61
C GLU A 243 2.31 3.05 24.31
N ILE A 244 3.56 3.47 24.52
CA ILE A 244 4.02 4.81 24.15
C ILE A 244 3.92 5.02 22.63
N LYS A 245 4.34 4.03 21.85
CA LYS A 245 4.26 4.09 20.38
C LYS A 245 2.80 4.15 19.89
N LEU A 246 1.91 3.36 20.47
CA LEU A 246 0.47 3.40 20.16
C LEU A 246 -0.11 4.80 20.40
N HIS A 247 0.22 5.42 21.53
CA HIS A 247 -0.20 6.78 21.80
C HIS A 247 0.35 7.77 20.75
N GLN A 248 1.61 7.63 20.35
CA GLN A 248 2.22 8.47 19.30
C GLN A 248 1.55 8.28 17.94
N ASP A 249 1.25 7.04 17.55
CA ASP A 249 0.62 6.75 16.26
C ASP A 249 -0.85 7.21 16.25
N HIS A 250 -1.56 7.16 17.38
CA HIS A 250 -2.88 7.79 17.52
C HIS A 250 -2.82 9.30 17.28
N LEU A 251 -1.83 9.97 17.88
CA LEU A 251 -1.63 11.40 17.68
C LEU A 251 -1.26 11.73 16.22
N LYS A 252 -0.46 10.88 15.54
CA LYS A 252 -0.16 11.04 14.11
C LYS A 252 -1.42 10.90 13.26
N LEU A 253 -2.24 9.89 13.52
CA LEU A 253 -3.53 9.68 12.84
C LEU A 253 -4.46 10.89 13.01
N MET A 254 -4.57 11.45 14.22
CA MET A 254 -5.36 12.66 14.43
C MET A 254 -4.79 13.87 13.69
N ARG A 255 -3.45 13.97 13.60
CA ARG A 255 -2.77 15.09 12.94
C ARG A 255 -2.83 15.02 11.41
N SER A 256 -2.86 13.85 10.79
CA SER A 256 -2.92 13.68 9.33
C SER A 256 -4.27 14.14 8.73
N ILE A 257 -5.31 14.31 9.54
CA ILE A 257 -6.57 14.94 9.11
C ILE A 257 -6.39 16.47 8.88
N ILE A 258 -5.45 17.12 9.58
CA ILE A 258 -5.28 18.58 9.53
C ILE A 258 -4.90 19.08 8.14
N PRO A 259 -3.90 18.49 7.44
CA PRO A 259 -3.59 18.85 6.05
C PRO A 259 -4.79 18.73 5.11
N LEU A 260 -5.58 17.66 5.20
CA LEU A 260 -6.77 17.47 4.37
C LEU A 260 -7.79 18.61 4.54
N ILE A 261 -8.09 18.99 5.79
CA ILE A 261 -8.99 20.12 6.07
C ILE A 261 -8.45 21.42 5.48
N LYS A 262 -7.14 21.68 5.64
CA LYS A 262 -6.50 22.89 5.11
C LYS A 262 -6.55 22.95 3.58
N LEU A 263 -6.24 21.84 2.92
CA LEU A 263 -6.22 21.76 1.46
C LEU A 263 -7.62 21.86 0.86
N LEU A 264 -8.61 21.20 1.46
CA LEU A 264 -10.02 21.35 1.04
C LEU A 264 -10.51 22.78 1.26
N ARG A 265 -10.15 23.42 2.38
CA ARG A 265 -10.46 24.84 2.60
C ARG A 265 -9.81 25.74 1.54
N LEU A 266 -8.56 25.49 1.17
CA LEU A 266 -7.88 26.22 0.10
C LEU A 266 -8.56 26.02 -1.25
N PHE A 267 -8.97 24.79 -1.57
CA PHE A 267 -9.72 24.45 -2.77
C PHE A 267 -11.03 25.24 -2.85
N PHE A 268 -11.88 25.17 -1.82
CA PHE A 268 -13.14 25.89 -1.81
C PHE A 268 -12.96 27.40 -1.85
N ASN A 269 -11.98 27.96 -1.14
CA ASN A 269 -11.68 29.40 -1.18
C ASN A 269 -11.29 29.88 -2.58
N LYS A 270 -10.55 29.07 -3.35
CA LYS A 270 -10.19 29.39 -4.75
C LYS A 270 -11.43 29.42 -5.65
N ILE A 271 -12.40 28.55 -5.41
CA ILE A 271 -13.62 28.42 -6.23
C ILE A 271 -14.64 29.51 -5.89
N THR A 272 -14.85 29.82 -4.62
CA THR A 272 -15.89 30.77 -4.20
C THR A 272 -15.50 32.23 -4.39
N GLY A 273 -14.22 32.51 -4.69
CA GLY A 273 -13.67 33.86 -4.79
C GLY A 273 -13.61 34.55 -3.42
N THR A 274 -12.43 35.03 -3.03
CA THR A 274 -12.30 35.87 -1.83
C THR A 274 -11.88 37.28 -2.23
N PRO A 275 -12.25 38.35 -1.49
CA PRO A 275 -11.88 39.72 -1.82
C PRO A 275 -10.37 39.97 -1.94
N ARG A 276 -9.53 39.05 -1.44
CA ARG A 276 -8.06 39.14 -1.44
C ARG A 276 -7.39 38.46 -2.63
N SER A 277 -8.06 37.56 -3.35
CA SER A 277 -7.50 36.88 -4.53
C SER A 277 -8.33 37.26 -5.75
N LYS A 278 -7.77 38.08 -6.64
CA LYS A 278 -8.39 38.35 -7.95
C LYS A 278 -8.40 37.01 -8.71
N PRO A 279 -9.55 36.38 -8.97
CA PRO A 279 -9.55 35.07 -9.61
C PRO A 279 -9.09 35.23 -11.06
N GLU A 280 -8.24 34.31 -11.53
CA GLU A 280 -7.75 34.24 -12.92
C GLU A 280 -8.75 33.53 -13.86
N PHE A 281 -9.77 32.89 -13.28
CA PHE A 281 -10.82 32.17 -13.98
C PHE A 281 -12.22 32.55 -13.49
N ILE A 282 -13.21 32.32 -14.34
CA ILE A 282 -14.63 32.44 -14.01
C ILE A 282 -15.20 31.03 -14.03
N LEU A 283 -16.08 30.70 -13.09
CA LEU A 283 -16.95 29.54 -13.28
C LEU A 283 -17.96 29.92 -14.36
N GLY A 284 -18.10 29.08 -15.39
CA GLY A 284 -19.08 29.28 -16.46
C GLY A 284 -20.51 29.35 -15.93
N ASN A 285 -21.48 29.56 -16.82
CA ASN A 285 -22.90 29.51 -16.45
C ASN A 285 -23.26 28.10 -15.96
N VAL A 286 -23.11 27.88 -14.65
CA VAL A 286 -23.43 26.62 -13.97
C VAL A 286 -24.94 26.41 -14.05
N ASN A 287 -25.38 25.37 -14.75
CA ASN A 287 -26.79 25.03 -14.75
C ASN A 287 -27.21 24.41 -13.40
N SER A 288 -28.51 24.36 -13.12
CA SER A 288 -29.01 23.85 -11.83
C SER A 288 -28.55 22.43 -11.49
N LYS A 289 -28.30 21.59 -12.50
CA LYS A 289 -27.82 20.22 -12.31
C LYS A 289 -26.34 20.19 -11.89
N GLU A 290 -25.51 21.01 -12.52
CA GLU A 290 -24.09 21.15 -12.19
C GLU A 290 -23.90 21.76 -10.79
N TYR A 291 -24.71 22.76 -10.44
CA TYR A 291 -24.70 23.37 -9.11
C TYR A 291 -25.09 22.35 -8.04
N PHE A 292 -26.18 21.60 -8.27
CA PHE A 292 -26.63 20.54 -7.36
C PHE A 292 -25.55 19.46 -7.14
N ILE A 293 -24.82 19.07 -8.19
CA ILE A 293 -23.72 18.10 -8.10
C ILE A 293 -22.57 18.67 -7.24
N LEU A 294 -22.17 19.92 -7.46
CA LEU A 294 -21.11 20.58 -6.68
C LEU A 294 -21.50 20.70 -5.20
N GLU A 295 -22.72 21.15 -4.92
CA GLU A 295 -23.26 21.30 -3.56
C GLU A 295 -23.32 19.95 -2.85
N THR A 296 -23.91 18.94 -3.48
CA THR A 296 -24.01 17.58 -2.91
C THR A 296 -22.63 16.97 -2.65
N THR A 297 -21.69 17.13 -3.60
CA THR A 297 -20.33 16.59 -3.44
C THR A 297 -19.56 17.34 -2.35
N GLY A 298 -19.74 18.67 -2.25
CA GLY A 298 -19.17 19.48 -1.17
C GLY A 298 -19.67 19.06 0.20
N GLN A 299 -20.98 18.81 0.35
CA GLN A 299 -21.56 18.31 1.60
C GLN A 299 -21.04 16.91 1.96
N GLN A 300 -20.93 16.01 0.98
CA GLN A 300 -20.36 14.67 1.18
C GLN A 300 -18.92 14.74 1.71
N LEU A 301 -18.09 15.64 1.16
CA LEU A 301 -16.71 15.85 1.63
C LEU A 301 -16.67 16.34 3.08
N GLU A 302 -17.51 17.31 3.43
CA GLU A 302 -17.61 17.80 4.81
C GLU A 302 -18.04 16.70 5.78
N ASP A 303 -19.03 15.91 5.40
CA ASP A 303 -19.56 14.81 6.21
C ASP A 303 -18.52 13.71 6.41
N SER A 304 -17.78 13.32 5.38
CA SER A 304 -16.69 12.34 5.50
C SER A 304 -15.58 12.84 6.43
N ILE A 305 -15.16 14.11 6.35
CA ILE A 305 -14.17 14.67 7.29
C ILE A 305 -14.69 14.61 8.73
N ARG A 306 -15.96 14.97 8.96
CA ARG A 306 -16.57 14.96 10.29
C ARG A 306 -16.64 13.55 10.87
N GLN A 307 -17.01 12.56 10.03
CA GLN A 307 -17.03 11.16 10.41
C GLN A 307 -15.62 10.64 10.71
N LEU A 308 -14.62 10.96 9.87
CA LEU A 308 -13.22 10.60 10.11
C LEU A 308 -12.71 11.13 11.46
N MET A 309 -12.95 12.42 11.76
CA MET A 309 -12.55 12.98 13.05
C MET A 309 -13.23 12.28 14.23
N SER A 310 -14.53 11.99 14.11
CA SER A 310 -15.31 11.31 15.15
C SER A 310 -14.81 9.88 15.39
N PHE A 311 -14.64 9.10 14.32
CA PHE A 311 -14.18 7.73 14.42
C PHE A 311 -12.74 7.64 14.92
N CYS A 312 -11.82 8.47 14.42
CA CYS A 312 -10.44 8.50 14.89
C CYS A 312 -10.32 8.91 16.37
N ALA A 313 -11.20 9.80 16.85
CA ALA A 313 -11.23 10.18 18.26
C ALA A 313 -11.73 9.05 19.17
N ALA A 314 -12.68 8.23 18.69
CA ALA A 314 -13.24 7.10 19.43
C ALA A 314 -12.37 5.82 19.39
N LEU A 315 -11.31 5.80 18.58
CA LEU A 315 -10.46 4.61 18.40
C LEU A 315 -9.82 4.06 19.68
N PRO A 316 -9.32 4.87 20.64
CA PRO A 316 -8.74 4.34 21.87
C PRO A 316 -9.74 3.57 22.73
N GLU A 317 -11.03 3.91 22.62
CA GLU A 317 -12.12 3.30 23.38
C GLU A 317 -12.77 2.11 22.65
N ALA A 318 -12.34 1.82 21.41
CA ALA A 318 -12.96 0.80 20.57
C ALA A 318 -12.85 -0.62 21.14
N GLY A 319 -11.81 -0.89 21.95
CA GLY A 319 -11.59 -2.22 22.54
C GLY A 319 -11.61 -3.32 21.47
N ARG A 320 -12.47 -4.33 21.67
CA ARG A 320 -12.63 -5.46 20.74
C ARG A 320 -13.22 -5.08 19.37
N GLU A 321 -13.88 -3.93 19.27
CA GLU A 321 -14.49 -3.45 18.02
C GLU A 321 -13.50 -2.63 17.16
N ILE A 322 -12.21 -2.69 17.47
CA ILE A 322 -11.16 -1.91 16.81
C ILE A 322 -11.08 -2.17 15.30
N HIS A 323 -11.23 -3.44 14.88
CA HIS A 323 -11.18 -3.81 13.46
C HIS A 323 -12.33 -3.16 12.69
N LYS A 324 -13.56 -3.31 13.18
CA LYS A 324 -14.76 -2.66 12.60
C LYS A 324 -14.63 -1.14 12.56
N LYS A 325 -14.03 -0.53 13.58
CA LYS A 325 -13.78 0.92 13.62
C LYS A 325 -12.71 1.32 12.60
N THR A 326 -11.66 0.55 12.45
CA THR A 326 -10.62 0.77 11.45
C THR A 326 -11.20 0.68 10.04
N ASP A 327 -12.04 -0.33 9.76
CA ASP A 327 -12.71 -0.50 8.46
C ASP A 327 -13.67 0.64 8.15
N GLN A 328 -14.39 1.13 9.16
CA GLN A 328 -15.25 2.32 9.03
C GLN A 328 -14.41 3.54 8.61
N ILE A 329 -13.24 3.73 9.22
CA ILE A 329 -12.34 4.83 8.87
C ILE A 329 -11.76 4.63 7.47
N GLU A 330 -11.30 3.43 7.11
CA GLU A 330 -10.77 3.17 5.76
C GLU A 330 -11.85 3.41 4.68
N LYS A 331 -13.09 2.99 4.94
CA LYS A 331 -14.22 3.28 4.06
C LYS A 331 -14.42 4.79 3.90
N GLU A 332 -14.39 5.55 4.98
CA GLU A 332 -14.52 7.01 4.90
C GLU A 332 -13.32 7.68 4.20
N ILE A 333 -12.10 7.18 4.36
CA ILE A 333 -10.92 7.65 3.60
C ILE A 333 -11.13 7.42 2.10
N ARG A 334 -11.72 6.29 1.71
CA ARG A 334 -12.04 5.99 0.30
C ARG A 334 -13.13 6.92 -0.24
N ASN A 335 -14.22 7.10 0.51
CA ASN A 335 -15.30 8.03 0.18
C ASN A 335 -14.76 9.46 -0.01
N LEU A 336 -13.83 9.88 0.85
CA LEU A 336 -13.17 11.18 0.74
C LEU A 336 -12.41 11.32 -0.59
N GLY A 337 -11.61 10.32 -0.97
CA GLY A 337 -10.88 10.33 -2.25
C GLY A 337 -11.79 10.33 -3.48
N GLU A 338 -12.89 9.59 -3.43
CA GLU A 338 -13.92 9.63 -4.47
C GLU A 338 -14.59 11.00 -4.56
N GLY A 339 -14.93 11.61 -3.42
CA GLY A 339 -15.46 12.97 -3.36
C GLY A 339 -14.50 14.01 -3.94
N ILE A 340 -13.21 13.92 -3.60
CA ILE A 340 -12.15 14.80 -4.13
C ILE A 340 -12.05 14.67 -5.65
N SER A 341 -12.03 13.43 -6.14
CA SER A 341 -11.98 13.15 -7.59
C SER A 341 -13.20 13.74 -8.31
N ARG A 342 -14.40 13.51 -7.78
CA ARG A 342 -15.65 13.97 -8.39
C ARG A 342 -15.71 15.50 -8.44
N ILE A 343 -15.35 16.19 -7.35
CA ILE A 343 -15.41 17.66 -7.32
C ILE A 343 -14.34 18.28 -8.23
N LEU A 344 -13.13 17.72 -8.29
CA LEU A 344 -12.08 18.19 -9.19
C LEU A 344 -12.47 18.03 -10.66
N ILE A 345 -13.07 16.89 -11.02
CA ILE A 345 -13.59 16.65 -12.37
C ILE A 345 -14.68 17.66 -12.69
N SER A 346 -15.68 17.83 -11.82
CA SER A 346 -16.75 18.81 -12.03
C SER A 346 -16.22 20.23 -12.23
N VAL A 347 -15.26 20.65 -11.41
CA VAL A 347 -14.63 21.98 -11.53
C VAL A 347 -13.82 22.11 -12.82
N SER A 348 -13.12 21.07 -13.27
CA SER A 348 -12.34 21.10 -14.52
C SER A 348 -13.19 21.40 -15.76
N PHE A 349 -14.47 20.98 -15.77
CA PHE A 349 -15.41 21.27 -16.85
C PHE A 349 -16.06 22.65 -16.75
N LEU A 350 -16.03 23.28 -15.57
CA LEU A 350 -16.71 24.55 -15.29
C LEU A 350 -15.79 25.78 -15.37
N ILE A 351 -14.47 25.59 -15.39
CA ILE A 351 -13.49 26.69 -15.45
C ILE A 351 -13.43 27.30 -16.85
N LEU A 352 -13.65 28.62 -16.93
CA LEU A 352 -13.48 29.43 -18.14
C LEU A 352 -12.43 30.55 -17.93
N PRO A 353 -11.66 30.93 -18.98
CA PRO A 353 -10.72 32.05 -18.93
C PRO A 353 -11.40 33.42 -18.69
N LEU A 354 -10.73 34.35 -17.97
CA LEU A 354 -11.31 35.66 -17.62
C LEU A 354 -11.45 36.67 -18.78
N ARG A 355 -10.68 36.54 -19.88
CA ARG A 355 -10.80 37.26 -21.17
C ARG A 355 -9.59 36.93 -22.05
N SER A 356 -9.83 36.69 -23.34
CA SER A 356 -8.81 36.38 -24.35
C SER A 356 -7.94 37.61 -24.66
N GLY A 357 -6.79 37.74 -23.99
CA GLY A 357 -5.68 38.58 -24.46
C GLY A 357 -4.80 37.80 -25.44
N PRO A 358 -4.11 38.48 -26.39
CA PRO A 358 -3.38 37.81 -27.48
C PRO A 358 -2.20 36.91 -27.05
N GLU A 359 -1.85 36.85 -25.75
CA GLU A 359 -0.67 36.12 -25.25
C GLU A 359 -0.95 35.13 -24.09
N GLN A 360 -2.18 34.62 -23.91
CA GLN A 360 -2.49 33.69 -22.80
C GLN A 360 -3.31 32.45 -23.21
N PRO A 361 -3.19 31.34 -22.44
CA PRO A 361 -3.34 29.99 -22.97
C PRO A 361 -4.79 29.67 -23.34
N SER A 362 -4.94 29.14 -24.53
CA SER A 362 -6.18 29.05 -25.32
C SER A 362 -7.17 27.96 -24.88
N SER A 363 -7.03 27.36 -23.69
CA SER A 363 -7.90 26.26 -23.23
C SER A 363 -8.08 26.19 -21.71
N GLY A 364 -9.31 25.89 -21.25
CA GLY A 364 -9.66 25.68 -19.83
C GLY A 364 -8.86 24.58 -19.14
N SER A 365 -8.33 23.62 -19.92
CA SER A 365 -7.40 22.57 -19.42
C SER A 365 -6.10 23.17 -18.86
N SER A 366 -5.54 24.20 -19.50
CA SER A 366 -4.30 24.84 -19.02
C SER A 366 -4.52 25.63 -17.71
N ILE A 367 -5.70 26.21 -17.55
CA ILE A 367 -6.07 27.02 -16.38
C ILE A 367 -6.31 26.11 -15.17
N PHE A 368 -7.01 24.99 -15.38
CA PHE A 368 -7.17 23.97 -14.35
C PHE A 368 -5.82 23.43 -13.89
N LYS A 369 -4.93 23.06 -14.84
CA LYS A 369 -3.58 22.59 -14.53
C LYS A 369 -2.81 23.61 -13.67
N THR A 370 -2.77 24.87 -14.12
CA THR A 370 -2.06 25.95 -13.42
C THR A 370 -2.60 26.20 -12.01
N ASN A 371 -3.92 26.09 -11.79
CA ASN A 371 -4.54 26.52 -10.54
C ASN A 371 -4.82 25.41 -9.52
N PHE A 372 -4.96 24.16 -9.98
CA PHE A 372 -5.50 23.05 -9.19
C PHE A 372 -4.67 21.76 -9.27
N GLN A 373 -3.70 21.63 -10.18
CA GLN A 373 -2.92 20.39 -10.30
C GLN A 373 -2.08 20.10 -9.06
N GLU A 374 -1.32 21.08 -8.56
CA GLU A 374 -0.55 20.93 -7.31
C GLU A 374 -1.46 20.63 -6.12
N LEU A 375 -2.61 21.30 -6.05
CA LEU A 375 -3.58 21.12 -4.98
C LEU A 375 -4.22 19.72 -5.04
N LYS A 376 -4.47 19.20 -6.24
CA LYS A 376 -4.92 17.82 -6.47
C LYS A 376 -3.88 16.84 -5.94
N TYR A 377 -2.61 16.99 -6.31
CA TYR A 377 -1.55 16.10 -5.81
C TYR A 377 -1.43 16.17 -4.29
N ALA A 378 -1.39 17.36 -3.71
CA ALA A 378 -1.33 17.54 -2.26
C ALA A 378 -2.54 16.93 -1.52
N LEU A 379 -3.75 17.00 -2.11
CA LEU A 379 -4.95 16.38 -1.54
C LEU A 379 -4.86 14.84 -1.52
N PHE A 380 -4.40 14.23 -2.61
CA PHE A 380 -4.21 12.78 -2.67
C PHE A 380 -3.04 12.29 -1.82
N GLU A 381 -1.96 13.07 -1.74
CA GLU A 381 -0.84 12.80 -0.83
C GLU A 381 -1.31 12.82 0.62
N ALA A 382 -2.03 13.86 1.04
CA ALA A 382 -2.58 13.95 2.39
C ALA A 382 -3.61 12.83 2.70
N GLN A 383 -4.37 12.37 1.70
CA GLN A 383 -5.25 11.21 1.85
C GLN A 383 -4.45 9.92 2.06
N GLY A 384 -3.35 9.75 1.32
CA GLY A 384 -2.39 8.66 1.48
C GLY A 384 -1.77 8.66 2.89
N GLU A 385 -1.27 9.80 3.34
CA GLU A 385 -0.72 9.96 4.70
C GLU A 385 -1.73 9.62 5.79
N LEU A 386 -3.00 9.99 5.61
CA LEU A 386 -4.08 9.61 6.55
C LEU A 386 -4.27 8.09 6.59
N ARG A 387 -4.25 7.43 5.43
CA ARG A 387 -4.36 5.97 5.33
C ARG A 387 -3.17 5.27 5.99
N ASP A 388 -1.96 5.75 5.75
CA ASP A 388 -0.74 5.20 6.34
C ASP A 388 -0.73 5.39 7.86
N ALA A 389 -1.21 6.54 8.35
CA ALA A 389 -1.35 6.79 9.77
C ALA A 389 -2.40 5.90 10.44
N LEU A 390 -3.52 5.61 9.76
CA LEU A 390 -4.53 4.66 10.25
C LEU A 390 -3.94 3.27 10.36
N PHE A 391 -3.20 2.85 9.34
CA PHE A 391 -2.50 1.57 9.33
C PHE A 391 -1.49 1.47 10.48
N ALA A 392 -0.67 2.49 10.68
CA ALA A 392 0.30 2.55 11.78
C ALA A 392 -0.37 2.48 13.16
N TYR A 393 -1.53 3.12 13.35
CA TYR A 393 -2.27 3.05 14.59
C TYR A 393 -2.86 1.65 14.85
N SER A 394 -3.57 1.08 13.87
CA SER A 394 -4.17 -0.26 14.00
C SER A 394 -3.09 -1.32 14.26
N TRP A 395 -1.92 -1.13 13.68
CA TRP A 395 -0.74 -1.92 13.95
C TRP A 395 -0.23 -1.81 15.39
N SER A 396 0.01 -0.58 15.86
CA SER A 396 0.48 -0.36 17.23
C SER A 396 -0.56 -0.85 18.25
N TYR A 397 -1.85 -0.81 17.90
CA TYR A 397 -2.94 -1.34 18.72
C TYR A 397 -2.84 -2.86 18.86
N ALA A 398 -2.69 -3.55 17.72
CA ALA A 398 -2.50 -4.99 17.67
C ALA A 398 -1.31 -5.42 18.54
N ARG A 399 -0.19 -4.69 18.49
CA ARG A 399 1.02 -5.01 19.26
C ARG A 399 0.88 -4.82 20.77
N VAL A 400 0.02 -3.90 21.22
CA VAL A 400 -0.22 -3.63 22.65
C VAL A 400 -1.26 -4.59 23.23
N PHE A 401 -2.35 -4.82 22.51
CA PHE A 401 -3.55 -5.44 23.08
C PHE A 401 -3.77 -6.90 22.67
N LEU A 402 -3.09 -7.42 21.64
CA LEU A 402 -3.13 -8.85 21.33
C LEU A 402 -2.30 -9.71 22.30
N PRO A 403 -1.10 -9.28 22.76
CA PRO A 403 -0.31 -10.11 23.68
C PRO A 403 -0.83 -10.09 25.14
N ASN A 404 -1.70 -9.15 25.51
CA ASN A 404 -2.03 -8.82 26.91
C ASN A 404 -3.50 -9.02 27.30
N ASN A 405 -4.37 -9.50 26.41
CA ASN A 405 -5.73 -9.88 26.81
C ASN A 405 -5.76 -11.38 27.19
N PRO A 406 -5.84 -11.72 28.49
CA PRO A 406 -5.99 -13.11 28.94
C PRO A 406 -7.35 -13.73 28.62
#